data_AF-A0A9J8DGX8-F1
#
_entry.id   AF-A0A9J8DGX8-F1
#
_cell.length_a   1.000
_cell.length_b   1.000
_cell.length_c   1.000
_cell.angle_alpha   90.00
_cell.angle_beta   90.00
_cell.angle_gamma   90.00
#
_symmetry.space_group_name_H-M   'P 1'
#
loop_
_entity.id
_entity.type
_entity.pdbx_description
1 polymer ?
#
loop_
_entity_poly.entity_id
_entity_poly.type
_entity_poly.pdbx_seq_one_letter_code
_entity_poly.pdbx_strand_id
1 'polypeptide(L)'
;VSGGFDAATSQIVLFDWFNSFRHLACSEIRAVSLSGDCSFVNEISRFNFGLKEHHQVCVRGRALRSILAVCKVSREEAELVVDEVFDSCFHDHAPFTYRDYENRDRYYANL
;
A
#
# COMPACT_ATOMS: atom_id res chain seq x y z
N VAL A 1 13.76 -29.92 -21.23
CA VAL A 1 14.87 -29.46 -20.36
C VAL A 1 14.36 -29.49 -18.94
N SER A 2 14.63 -30.57 -18.23
CA SER A 2 14.26 -30.77 -16.83
C SER A 2 15.17 -29.90 -15.95
N GLY A 3 14.76 -28.66 -15.72
CA GLY A 3 15.39 -27.78 -14.75
C GLY A 3 14.98 -28.20 -13.35
N GLY A 4 15.91 -28.78 -12.60
CA GLY A 4 15.74 -28.98 -11.16
C GLY A 4 15.55 -27.64 -10.48
N PHE A 5 14.41 -27.47 -9.81
CA PHE A 5 14.22 -26.40 -8.85
C PHE A 5 14.91 -26.87 -7.56
N ASP A 6 16.17 -26.48 -7.39
CA ASP A 6 16.91 -26.78 -6.16
C ASP A 6 16.21 -26.08 -4.98
N ALA A 7 16.09 -26.75 -3.83
CA ALA A 7 15.35 -26.22 -2.67
C ALA A 7 15.85 -24.84 -2.22
N ALA A 8 17.14 -24.55 -2.43
CA ALA A 8 17.74 -23.23 -2.20
C ALA A 8 17.16 -22.14 -3.11
N THR A 9 16.91 -22.44 -4.39
CA THR A 9 16.30 -21.52 -5.35
C THR A 9 14.84 -21.24 -4.99
N SER A 10 14.08 -22.25 -4.55
CA SER A 10 12.73 -22.04 -4.01
C SER A 10 12.72 -21.11 -2.80
N GLN A 11 13.71 -21.23 -1.91
CA GLN A 11 13.79 -20.45 -0.68
C GLN A 11 14.25 -19.00 -0.91
N ILE A 12 15.16 -18.79 -1.87
CA ILE A 12 15.58 -17.46 -2.34
C ILE A 12 14.41 -16.74 -3.03
N VAL A 13 13.71 -17.41 -3.94
CA VAL A 13 12.52 -16.85 -4.62
C VAL A 13 11.41 -16.53 -3.62
N LEU A 14 11.21 -17.37 -2.60
CA LEU A 14 10.24 -17.13 -1.53
C LEU A 14 10.59 -15.89 -0.69
N PHE A 15 11.87 -15.72 -0.32
CA PHE A 15 12.34 -14.55 0.44
C PHE A 15 12.21 -13.25 -0.37
N ASP A 16 12.61 -13.26 -1.64
CA ASP A 16 12.47 -12.11 -2.53
C ASP A 16 11.00 -11.78 -2.80
N TRP A 17 10.16 -12.81 -2.94
CA TRP A 17 8.72 -12.65 -3.08
C TRP A 17 8.08 -12.04 -1.83
N PHE A 18 8.43 -12.49 -0.62
CA PHE A 18 7.91 -11.92 0.62
C PHE A 18 8.33 -10.46 0.81
N ASN A 19 9.60 -10.12 0.53
CA ASN A 19 10.04 -8.73 0.54
C ASN A 19 9.28 -7.89 -0.50
N SER A 20 9.16 -8.41 -1.72
CA SER A 20 8.39 -7.77 -2.78
C SER A 20 6.92 -7.55 -2.39
N PHE A 21 6.31 -8.51 -1.70
CA PHE A 21 4.92 -8.44 -1.27
C PHE A 21 4.69 -7.39 -0.17
N ARG A 22 5.62 -7.26 0.79
CA ARG A 22 5.60 -6.19 1.80
C ARG A 22 5.74 -4.81 1.17
N HIS A 23 6.67 -4.66 0.23
CA HIS A 23 6.86 -3.40 -0.50
C HIS A 23 5.64 -3.03 -1.35
N LEU A 24 5.00 -4.02 -1.98
CA LEU A 24 3.74 -3.81 -2.68
C LEU A 24 2.65 -3.33 -1.72
N ALA A 25 2.46 -4.03 -0.60
CA ALA A 25 1.45 -3.65 0.40
C ALA A 25 1.67 -2.23 0.93
N CYS A 26 2.92 -1.87 1.23
CA CYS A 26 3.28 -0.50 1.62
C CYS A 26 3.01 0.54 0.53
N SER A 27 3.29 0.20 -0.73
CA SER A 27 3.02 1.09 -1.87
C SER A 27 1.52 1.36 -2.01
N GLU A 28 0.68 0.33 -1.86
CA GLU A 28 -0.78 0.45 -1.91
C GLU A 28 -1.33 1.23 -0.71
N ILE A 29 -0.84 0.97 0.50
CA ILE A 29 -1.22 1.73 1.71
C ILE A 29 -0.91 3.22 1.53
N ARG A 30 0.31 3.56 1.09
CA ARG A 30 0.71 4.96 0.84
C ARG A 30 -0.13 5.60 -0.25
N ALA A 31 -0.36 4.89 -1.36
CA ALA A 31 -1.17 5.39 -2.47
C ALA A 31 -2.59 5.76 -2.01
N VAL A 32 -3.25 4.89 -1.24
CA VAL A 32 -4.61 5.14 -0.74
C VAL A 32 -4.63 6.20 0.37
N SER A 33 -3.65 6.18 1.28
CA SER A 33 -3.53 7.16 2.38
C SER A 33 -3.36 8.59 1.85
N LEU A 34 -2.46 8.76 0.87
CA LEU A 34 -2.04 10.08 0.38
C LEU A 34 -2.93 10.64 -0.75
N SER A 35 -3.68 9.80 -1.45
CA SER A 35 -4.54 10.22 -2.57
C SER A 35 -5.79 11.01 -2.15
N GLY A 36 -6.13 11.04 -0.85
CA GLY A 36 -7.36 11.69 -0.35
C GLY A 36 -8.64 10.90 -0.66
N ASP A 37 -8.49 9.68 -1.19
CA ASP A 37 -9.57 8.84 -1.67
C ASP A 37 -10.38 8.22 -0.51
N CYS A 38 -9.76 8.16 0.67
CA CYS A 38 -10.33 7.83 1.98
C CYS A 38 -10.59 9.07 2.85
N SER A 39 -10.79 10.24 2.23
CA SER A 39 -11.21 11.44 2.97
C SER A 39 -12.65 11.32 3.44
N PHE A 40 -12.94 11.95 4.58
CA PHE A 40 -14.27 11.91 5.21
C PHE A 40 -15.41 12.31 4.26
N VAL A 41 -15.20 13.33 3.43
CA VAL A 41 -16.20 13.80 2.46
C VAL A 41 -16.46 12.75 1.37
N ASN A 42 -15.41 12.13 0.83
CA ASN A 42 -15.54 11.06 -0.17
C ASN A 42 -16.22 9.82 0.39
N GLU A 43 -16.01 9.53 1.66
CA GLU A 43 -16.59 8.34 2.28
C GLU A 43 -18.05 8.59 2.71
N ILE A 44 -18.40 9.80 3.15
CA ILE A 44 -19.80 10.19 3.32
C ILE A 44 -20.57 10.09 2.00
N SER A 45 -19.99 10.54 0.89
CA SER A 45 -20.67 10.45 -0.42
C SER A 45 -20.85 8.99 -0.88
N ARG A 46 -20.07 8.06 -0.33
CA ARG A 46 -20.20 6.61 -0.50
C ARG A 46 -21.05 5.94 0.60
N PHE A 47 -21.75 6.72 1.42
CA PHE A 47 -22.59 6.25 2.53
C PHE A 47 -21.84 5.49 3.64
N ASN A 48 -20.55 5.74 3.81
CA ASN A 48 -19.76 5.22 4.92
C ASN A 48 -19.71 6.25 6.06
N PHE A 49 -20.36 5.95 7.18
CA PHE A 49 -20.54 6.88 8.32
C PHE A 49 -19.64 6.58 9.53
N GLY A 50 -18.47 5.99 9.31
CA GLY A 50 -17.53 5.69 10.41
C GLY A 50 -17.10 6.98 11.14
N LEU A 51 -17.36 7.08 12.44
CA LEU A 51 -17.03 8.28 13.24
C LEU A 51 -15.64 8.23 13.88
N LYS A 52 -15.10 7.04 14.18
CA LYS A 52 -13.78 6.83 14.80
C LYS A 52 -12.90 5.95 13.90
N GLU A 53 -11.63 6.34 13.72
CA GLU A 53 -10.60 5.60 12.94
C GLU A 53 -11.01 5.24 11.49
N HIS A 54 -11.99 5.96 10.96
CA HIS A 54 -12.58 5.69 9.66
C HIS A 54 -11.56 5.74 8.51
N HIS A 55 -10.65 6.70 8.54
CA HIS A 55 -9.59 6.81 7.53
C HIS A 55 -8.70 5.55 7.49
N GLN A 56 -8.29 5.04 8.66
CA GLN A 56 -7.46 3.83 8.74
C GLN A 56 -8.22 2.60 8.21
N VAL A 57 -9.48 2.44 8.59
CA VAL A 57 -10.34 1.35 8.11
C VAL A 57 -10.50 1.40 6.59
N CYS A 58 -10.75 2.60 6.03
CA CYS A 58 -10.83 2.77 4.59
C CYS A 58 -9.51 2.42 3.89
N VAL A 59 -8.37 2.90 4.40
CA VAL A 59 -7.06 2.63 3.81
C VAL A 59 -6.74 1.13 3.85
N ARG A 60 -6.91 0.45 5.00
CA ARG A 60 -6.72 -1.00 5.11
C ARG A 60 -7.58 -1.76 4.10
N GLY A 61 -8.87 -1.46 4.05
CA GLY A 61 -9.82 -2.16 3.17
C GLY A 61 -9.53 -1.94 1.69
N ARG A 62 -9.10 -0.74 1.29
CA ARG A 62 -8.78 -0.43 -0.12
C ARG A 62 -7.43 -1.00 -0.54
N ALA A 63 -6.40 -0.91 0.30
CA ALA A 63 -5.11 -1.54 0.03
C ALA A 63 -5.27 -3.06 -0.12
N LEU A 64 -6.02 -3.71 0.77
CA LEU A 64 -6.33 -5.14 0.67
C LEU A 64 -7.00 -5.49 -0.67
N ARG A 65 -8.03 -4.73 -1.08
CA ARG A 65 -8.72 -4.96 -2.37
C ARG A 65 -7.78 -4.79 -3.56
N SER A 66 -6.90 -3.80 -3.52
CA SER A 66 -5.91 -3.56 -4.58
C SER A 66 -4.95 -4.75 -4.71
N ILE A 67 -4.43 -5.24 -3.59
CA ILE A 67 -3.52 -6.39 -3.54
C ILE A 67 -4.20 -7.65 -4.06
N LEU A 68 -5.43 -7.95 -3.59
CA LEU A 68 -6.16 -9.14 -4.03
C LEU A 68 -6.54 -9.13 -5.52
N ALA A 69 -6.60 -7.94 -6.14
CA ALA A 69 -6.86 -7.82 -7.57
C ALA A 69 -5.63 -8.17 -8.43
N VAL A 70 -4.42 -8.01 -7.89
CA VAL A 70 -3.15 -8.16 -8.64
C VAL A 70 -2.39 -9.42 -8.23
N CYS A 71 -2.49 -9.85 -6.97
CA CYS A 71 -1.76 -10.98 -6.40
C CYS A 71 -2.66 -12.20 -6.22
N LYS A 72 -2.14 -13.38 -6.60
CA LYS A 72 -2.78 -14.68 -6.35
C LYS A 72 -2.45 -15.20 -4.95
N VAL A 73 -2.95 -14.52 -3.93
CA VAL A 73 -2.78 -14.88 -2.51
C VAL A 73 -4.15 -15.11 -1.87
N SER A 74 -4.17 -15.82 -0.74
CA SER A 74 -5.41 -15.90 0.03
C SER A 74 -5.74 -14.54 0.66
N ARG A 75 -7.02 -14.35 0.98
CA ARG A 75 -7.45 -13.12 1.64
C ARG A 75 -6.79 -12.96 3.01
N GLU A 76 -6.65 -14.06 3.74
CA GLU A 76 -6.08 -14.10 5.08
C GLU A 76 -4.60 -13.75 5.06
N GLU A 77 -3.85 -14.24 4.07
CA GLU A 77 -2.43 -13.93 3.91
C GLU A 77 -2.22 -12.45 3.54
N ALA A 78 -3.07 -11.91 2.66
CA ALA A 78 -3.03 -10.49 2.32
C ALA A 78 -3.38 -9.59 3.51
N GLU A 79 -4.39 -9.97 4.30
CA GLU A 79 -4.76 -9.25 5.53
C GLU A 79 -3.61 -9.24 6.54
N LEU A 80 -2.98 -10.39 6.79
CA LEU A 80 -1.84 -10.49 7.70
C LEU A 80 -0.69 -9.57 7.29
N VAL A 81 -0.31 -9.56 6.01
CA VAL A 81 0.81 -8.73 5.54
C VAL A 81 0.47 -7.25 5.52
N VAL A 82 -0.75 -6.88 5.12
CA VAL A 82 -1.24 -5.50 5.20
C VAL A 82 -1.20 -5.02 6.65
N ASP A 83 -1.69 -5.84 7.58
CA ASP A 83 -1.73 -5.47 8.99
C ASP A 83 -0.33 -5.32 9.60
N GLU A 84 0.60 -6.19 9.21
CA GLU A 84 1.98 -6.15 9.69
C GLU A 84 2.72 -4.88 9.26
N VAL A 85 2.51 -4.41 8.03
CA VAL A 85 3.20 -3.22 7.50
C VAL A 85 2.41 -1.93 7.65
N PHE A 86 1.17 -1.99 8.13
CA PHE A 86 0.26 -0.85 8.12
C PHE A 86 0.82 0.34 8.90
N ASP A 87 1.23 0.14 10.16
CA ASP A 87 1.62 1.26 11.01
C ASP A 87 2.88 1.97 10.50
N SER A 88 3.84 1.24 9.92
CA SER A 88 5.03 1.87 9.34
C SER A 88 4.70 2.63 8.06
N CYS A 89 3.93 2.03 7.16
CA CYS A 89 3.69 2.56 5.82
C CYS A 89 2.56 3.59 5.77
N PHE A 90 1.62 3.56 6.70
CA PHE A 90 0.55 4.55 6.82
C PHE A 90 1.07 5.92 7.26
N HIS A 91 2.11 5.95 8.10
CA HIS A 91 2.78 7.18 8.56
C HIS A 91 3.94 7.62 7.64
N ASP A 92 4.22 6.87 6.56
CA ASP A 92 5.23 7.22 5.57
C ASP A 92 4.63 8.18 4.51
N HIS A 93 4.91 9.47 4.70
CA HIS A 93 4.45 10.55 3.82
C HIS A 93 5.46 10.92 2.73
N ALA A 94 6.58 10.21 2.57
CA ALA A 94 7.47 10.47 1.44
C ALA A 94 6.73 10.24 0.11
N PRO A 95 7.07 10.91 -1.00
CA PRO A 95 7.96 12.07 -1.16
C PRO A 95 7.24 13.41 -0.93
N PHE A 96 6.16 13.44 -0.13
CA PHE A 96 5.42 14.66 0.17
C PHE A 96 5.86 15.18 1.54
N THR A 97 7.12 15.61 1.62
CA THR A 97 7.61 16.32 2.78
C THR A 97 7.43 17.82 2.59
N TYR A 98 7.46 18.59 3.67
CA TYR A 98 7.36 20.06 3.62
C TYR A 98 8.36 20.69 2.60
N ARG A 99 9.55 20.09 2.43
CA ARG A 99 10.55 20.53 1.44
C ARG A 99 10.14 20.34 -0.02
N ASP A 100 9.25 19.42 -0.30
CA ASP A 100 8.75 19.17 -1.66
C ASP A 100 7.71 20.22 -2.06
N TYR A 101 6.94 20.74 -1.10
CA TYR A 101 6.04 21.88 -1.31
C TYR A 101 6.79 23.19 -1.58
N GLU A 102 7.91 23.44 -0.88
CA GLU A 102 8.76 24.61 -1.13
C GLU A 102 9.44 24.59 -2.50
N ASN A 103 9.70 23.40 -3.05
CA ASN A 103 10.29 23.24 -4.39
C ASN A 103 9.24 23.09 -5.51
N ARG A 104 7.95 23.24 -5.21
CA ARG A 104 6.88 23.12 -6.21
C ARG A 104 7.10 24.07 -7.40
N ASP A 105 7.64 25.25 -7.16
CA ASP A 105 7.91 26.25 -8.20
C ASP A 105 9.00 25.78 -9.19
N ARG A 106 9.92 24.89 -8.79
CA ARG A 106 10.88 24.26 -9.74
C ARG A 106 10.21 23.30 -10.70
N TYR A 107 9.14 22.61 -10.30
CA TYR A 107 8.43 21.69 -11.18
C TYR A 107 7.66 22.47 -12.26
N TYR A 108 6.99 23.56 -11.87
CA TYR A 108 6.26 24.42 -12.80
C TYR A 108 7.15 25.32 -13.67
N ALA A 109 8.40 25.60 -13.27
CA ALA A 109 9.35 26.36 -14.08
C ALA A 109 9.98 25.54 -15.23
N ASN A 110 9.80 24.21 -15.24
CA ASN A 110 10.30 23.30 -16.29
C ASN A 110 9.18 22.70 -17.15
N LEU A 111 7.95 23.20 -17.00
CA LEU A 111 6.81 22.98 -17.89
C LEU A 111 6.68 24.17 -18.84
#